data_AF-A0A4R2P4C7-F1
#
_entry.id   AF-A0A4R2P4C7-F1
#
_cell.length_a   1.000
_cell.length_b   1.000
_cell.length_c   1.000
_cell.angle_alpha   90.00
_cell.angle_beta   90.00
_cell.angle_gamma   90.00
#
_symmetry.space_group_name_H-M   'P 1'
#
loop_
_entity.id
_entity.type
_entity.pdbx_description
1 polymer ?
#
loop_
_entity_poly.entity_id
_entity_poly.type
_entity_poly.pdbx_seq_one_letter_code
_entity_poly.pdbx_strand_id
1 'polypeptide(L)'
;MPIRYTRKRAHLEECCTVEEALGLVAFLAERPGASVALARCTALHGALVQVLLAFRPPLHGAAPAALAPLLPALTRAPDPETD
;
A
#
# COMPACT_ATOMS: atom_id res chain seq x y z
N MET A 1 2.78 -15.59 -4.57
CA MET A 1 1.83 -14.50 -4.28
C MET A 1 2.22 -13.84 -2.96
N PRO A 2 3.09 -12.82 -3.02
CA PRO A 2 3.67 -12.14 -1.86
C PRO A 2 2.68 -11.22 -1.12
N ILE A 3 1.44 -11.05 -1.63
CA ILE A 3 0.37 -10.35 -0.91
C ILE A 3 -0.66 -11.34 -0.37
N ARG A 4 -0.85 -11.33 0.95
CA ARG A 4 -1.94 -12.03 1.63
C ARG A 4 -3.04 -11.05 2.04
N TYR A 5 -4.25 -11.30 1.58
CA TYR A 5 -5.42 -10.47 1.91
C TYR A 5 -6.21 -11.06 3.08
N THR A 6 -6.66 -10.19 3.97
CA THR A 6 -7.65 -10.47 5.02
C THR A 6 -8.84 -9.53 4.86
N ARG A 7 -9.87 -9.66 5.69
CA ARG A 7 -11.09 -8.84 5.59
C ARG A 7 -10.82 -7.32 5.58
N LYS A 8 -9.81 -6.84 6.30
CA LYS A 8 -9.52 -5.39 6.45
C LYS A 8 -8.05 -5.02 6.24
N ARG A 9 -7.21 -5.96 5.80
CA ARG A 9 -5.76 -5.72 5.66
C ARG A 9 -5.12 -6.54 4.54
N ALA A 10 -4.31 -5.88 3.73
CA ALA A 10 -3.35 -6.53 2.84
C ALA A 10 -1.98 -6.62 3.53
N HIS A 11 -1.39 -7.80 3.56
CA HIS A 11 -0.06 -8.06 4.10
C HIS A 11 0.91 -8.26 2.93
N LEU A 12 1.82 -7.31 2.73
CA LEU A 12 2.89 -7.41 1.74
C LEU A 12 4.08 -8.08 2.40
N GLU A 13 4.54 -9.17 1.81
CA GLU A 13 5.62 -10.00 2.31
C GLU A 13 6.66 -10.21 1.22
N GLU A 14 7.94 -10.30 1.59
CA GLU A 14 9.04 -10.56 0.66
C GLU A 14 9.09 -9.53 -0.49
N CYS A 15 9.45 -9.97 -1.70
CA CYS A 15 9.52 -9.13 -2.90
C CYS A 15 8.15 -9.08 -3.57
N CYS A 16 7.50 -7.91 -3.52
CA CYS A 16 6.24 -7.66 -4.22
C CYS A 16 6.51 -7.07 -5.60
N THR A 17 6.18 -7.82 -6.65
CA THR A 17 6.44 -7.46 -8.06
C THR A 17 5.26 -6.70 -8.68
N VAL A 18 5.35 -6.37 -9.96
CA VAL A 18 4.27 -5.71 -10.72
C VAL A 18 2.98 -6.54 -10.78
N GLU A 19 3.09 -7.87 -10.73
CA GLU A 19 1.96 -8.79 -10.87
C GLU A 19 0.90 -8.59 -9.77
N GLU A 20 1.30 -8.08 -8.61
CA GLU A 20 0.39 -7.91 -7.48
C GLU A 20 -0.38 -6.59 -7.49
N ALA A 21 -0.02 -5.67 -8.39
CA ALA A 21 -0.58 -4.31 -8.41
C ALA A 21 -2.10 -4.33 -8.64
N LEU A 22 -2.57 -5.13 -9.60
CA LEU A 22 -3.99 -5.19 -9.92
C LEU A 22 -4.83 -5.77 -8.76
N GLY A 23 -4.31 -6.81 -8.10
CA GLY A 23 -4.96 -7.40 -6.93
C GLY A 23 -5.06 -6.39 -5.78
N LEU A 24 -4.01 -5.59 -5.56
CA LEU A 24 -4.02 -4.58 -4.51
C LEU A 24 -5.00 -3.43 -4.81
N VAL A 25 -5.11 -3.00 -6.07
CA VAL A 25 -6.10 -2.01 -6.51
C VAL A 25 -7.52 -2.51 -6.23
N ALA A 26 -7.84 -3.73 -6.68
CA ALA A 26 -9.16 -4.33 -6.46
C ALA A 26 -9.47 -4.42 -4.96
N PHE A 27 -8.50 -4.87 -4.17
CA PHE A 27 -8.66 -5.00 -2.72
C PHE A 27 -9.01 -3.67 -2.04
N LEU A 28 -8.27 -2.60 -2.35
CA LEU A 28 -8.44 -1.29 -1.74
C LEU A 28 -9.68 -0.54 -2.25
N ALA A 29 -10.03 -0.71 -3.54
CA ALA A 29 -11.23 -0.12 -4.12
C ALA A 29 -12.52 -0.69 -3.51
N GLU A 30 -12.56 -2.00 -3.29
CA GLU A 30 -13.71 -2.67 -2.67
C GLU A 30 -13.85 -2.41 -1.17
N ARG A 31 -12.77 -1.96 -0.50
CA ARG A 31 -12.71 -1.85 0.96
C ARG A 31 -12.15 -0.48 1.39
N PRO A 32 -12.96 0.58 1.32
CA PRO A 32 -12.60 1.89 1.86
C PRO A 32 -12.14 1.75 3.32
N GLY A 33 -10.96 2.29 3.63
CA GLY A 33 -10.34 2.20 4.96
C GLY A 33 -9.59 0.89 5.25
N ALA A 34 -9.45 -0.02 4.29
CA ALA A 34 -8.55 -1.15 4.44
C ALA A 34 -7.10 -0.70 4.61
N SER A 35 -6.36 -1.44 5.44
CA SER A 35 -4.98 -1.13 5.79
C SER A 35 -3.97 -1.96 5.00
N VAL A 36 -2.73 -1.48 4.93
CA VAL A 36 -1.61 -2.22 4.33
C VAL A 36 -0.52 -2.42 5.37
N ALA A 37 -0.03 -3.65 5.51
CA ALA A 37 1.09 -3.99 6.38
C ALA A 37 2.34 -4.28 5.55
N LEU A 38 3.45 -3.61 5.88
CA LEU A 38 4.72 -3.64 5.16
C LEU A 38 5.85 -4.33 5.93
N ALA A 39 5.62 -4.74 7.17
CA ALA A 39 6.67 -5.20 8.10
C ALA A 39 7.54 -6.37 7.59
N ARG A 40 7.02 -7.19 6.67
CA ARG A 40 7.74 -8.34 6.09
C ARG A 40 8.11 -8.12 4.63
N CYS A 41 7.84 -6.95 4.07
CA CYS A 41 8.13 -6.62 2.69
C CYS A 41 9.60 -6.20 2.56
N THR A 42 10.32 -6.82 1.63
CA THR A 42 11.74 -6.56 1.38
C THR A 42 11.96 -5.67 0.14
N ALA A 43 11.03 -5.70 -0.81
CA ALA A 43 11.03 -4.82 -1.98
C ALA A 43 9.60 -4.61 -2.52
N LEU A 44 9.32 -3.40 -3.02
CA LEU A 44 8.10 -3.10 -3.77
C LEU A 44 8.44 -2.62 -5.17
N HIS A 45 7.74 -3.15 -6.16
CA HIS A 45 7.71 -2.57 -7.50
C HIS A 45 7.07 -1.17 -7.48
N GLY A 46 7.52 -0.27 -8.36
CA GLY A 46 7.01 1.11 -8.44
C GLY A 46 5.49 1.20 -8.69
N ALA A 47 4.91 0.24 -9.41
CA ALA A 47 3.47 0.15 -9.59
C ALA A 47 2.70 0.01 -8.26
N LEU A 48 3.20 -0.78 -7.32
CA LEU A 48 2.58 -0.90 -5.98
C LEU A 48 2.70 0.40 -5.20
N VAL A 49 3.83 1.11 -5.35
CA VAL A 49 4.01 2.44 -4.75
C VAL A 49 2.99 3.43 -5.29
N GLN A 50 2.72 3.42 -6.59
CA GLN A 50 1.67 4.24 -7.20
C GLN A 50 0.28 3.91 -6.63
N VAL A 51 -0.04 2.63 -6.43
CA VAL A 51 -1.29 2.21 -5.78
C VAL A 51 -1.38 2.76 -4.36
N LEU A 52 -0.30 2.66 -3.56
CA LEU A 52 -0.29 3.21 -2.20
C LEU A 52 -0.44 4.74 -2.19
N LEU A 53 0.16 5.46 -3.13
CA LEU A 53 0.03 6.92 -3.25
C LEU A 53 -1.37 7.35 -3.70
N ALA A 54 -2.03 6.54 -4.55
CA ALA A 54 -3.38 6.82 -5.04
C ALA A 54 -4.45 6.57 -3.98
N PHE A 55 -4.38 5.43 -3.28
CA PHE A 55 -5.39 5.03 -2.30
C PHE A 55 -5.10 5.53 -0.89
N ARG A 56 -3.84 5.88 -0.58
CA ARG A 56 -3.35 6.31 0.75
C ARG A 56 -3.91 5.48 1.92
N PRO A 57 -3.85 4.13 1.86
CA PRO A 57 -4.37 3.31 2.93
C PRO A 57 -3.53 3.51 4.21
N PRO A 58 -4.12 3.28 5.40
CA PRO A 58 -3.34 3.25 6.63
C PRO A 58 -2.21 2.21 6.56
N LEU A 59 -0.96 2.68 6.61
CA LEU A 59 0.23 1.83 6.55
C LEU A 59 0.66 1.37 7.95
N HIS A 60 1.06 0.11 8.07
CA HIS A 60 1.51 -0.50 9.32
C HIS A 60 2.86 -1.19 9.16
N GLY A 61 3.72 -1.05 10.17
CA GLY A 61 5.06 -1.64 10.19
C GLY A 61 6.11 -0.78 9.49
N ALA A 62 7.37 -1.18 9.62
CA ALA A 62 8.46 -0.51 8.93
C ALA A 62 8.34 -0.72 7.42
N ALA A 63 8.37 0.38 6.67
CA ALA A 63 8.44 0.34 5.22
C ALA A 63 9.89 0.05 4.77
N PRO A 64 10.10 -0.56 3.59
CA PRO A 64 11.42 -0.63 2.99
C PRO A 64 12.06 0.76 2.87
N ALA A 65 13.37 0.86 3.09
CA ALA A 65 14.10 2.13 3.09
C ALA A 65 13.92 2.94 1.78
N ALA A 66 13.68 2.26 0.66
CA ALA A 66 13.39 2.90 -0.63
C ALA A 66 12.13 3.78 -0.62
N LEU A 67 11.18 3.55 0.30
CA LEU A 67 9.97 4.35 0.46
C LEU A 67 10.17 5.58 1.36
N ALA A 68 11.30 5.70 2.06
CA ALA A 68 11.56 6.80 2.98
C ALA A 68 11.29 8.21 2.39
N PRO A 69 11.72 8.56 1.16
CA PRO A 69 11.44 9.89 0.59
C PRO A 69 9.95 10.12 0.28
N LEU A 70 9.15 9.06 0.19
CA LEU A 70 7.73 9.13 -0.14
C LEU A 70 6.82 9.07 1.09
N LEU A 71 7.36 8.80 2.28
CA LEU A 71 6.59 8.69 3.52
C LEU A 71 5.64 9.88 3.75
N PRO A 72 6.03 11.15 3.57
CA PRO A 72 5.11 12.27 3.76
C PRO A 72 3.88 12.22 2.86
N ALA A 73 4.04 11.79 1.61
CA ALA A 73 2.93 11.65 0.66
C ALA A 73 2.04 10.43 0.98
N LEU A 74 2.63 9.38 1.56
CA LEU A 74 1.92 8.17 1.96
C LEU A 74 1.13 8.32 3.26
N THR A 75 1.54 9.21 4.16
CA THR A 75 0.91 9.41 5.48
C THR A 75 -0.01 10.62 5.55
N ARG A 76 -0.03 11.48 4.53
CA ARG A 76 -0.90 12.66 4.49
C ARG A 76 -2.35 12.22 4.26
N ALA A 77 -3.25 12.67 5.15
CA ALA A 77 -4.69 12.53 4.93
C ALA A 77 -5.08 13.18 3.59
N PRO A 78 -6.08 12.66 2.85
CA PRO A 78 -6.57 13.35 1.66
C PRO A 78 -6.91 14.80 2.02
N ASP A 79 -6.50 15.74 1.16
CA ASP A 79 -6.94 17.11 1.30
C ASP A 79 -8.47 17.10 1.29
N PRO A 80 -9.15 17.86 2.17
CA PRO A 80 -10.60 17.93 2.12
C PRO A 80 -10.96 18.37 0.70
N GLU A 81 -11.78 17.55 0.04
CA GLU A 81 -12.31 17.82 -1.29
C GLU A 81 -12.96 19.20 -1.21
N THR A 82 -12.28 20.20 -1.77
CA THR A 82 -12.79 21.56 -1.80
C THR A 82 -13.71 21.61 -2.99
N ASP A 83 -15.00 21.51 -2.72
CA ASP A 83 -16.11 21.73 -3.67
C ASP A 83 -16.04 23.14 -4.27
#